data_AF-A0A1C6T841-F1
#
_entry.id   AF-A0A1C6T841-F1
#
_cell.length_a   1.000
_cell.length_b   1.000
_cell.length_c   1.000
_cell.angle_alpha   90.00
_cell.angle_beta   90.00
_cell.angle_gamma   90.00
#
_symmetry.space_group_name_H-M   'P 1'
#
loop_
_entity.id
_entity.type
_entity.pdbx_description
1 polymer ?
#
loop_
_entity_poly.entity_id
_entity_poly.type
_entity_poly.pdbx_seq_one_letter_code
_entity_poly.pdbx_strand_id
1 'polypeptide(L)'
;MNRTDRLYALVEELRAVSPRPRSARWLAERFEVSARTIERDIAALQASGVPIWAQPGRTGGYVVDRAHTLPPVNLTAGEAVAMAVALHRLGGTPFVSAAGAALRKLIAVMPAAGVAEAHRLAGRVHLIGAGPATPVPAAVADAVAARRVLRLRYADRTGADSVRDVEPLGYLGNPTHWYLVAWCRLRDGLRCFRTDRIVSVHPLSEAVTRELRPGDLDIPERVVRRLSLV
;
A
#
# COMPACT_ATOMS: atom_id res chain seq x y z
N MET A 1 31.77 11.41 -17.40
CA MET A 1 30.57 10.69 -16.93
C MET A 1 29.34 11.15 -17.74
N ASN A 2 28.56 10.22 -18.30
CA ASN A 2 27.31 10.58 -18.99
C ASN A 2 26.29 11.13 -17.96
N ARG A 3 25.36 11.97 -18.39
CA ARG A 3 24.33 12.57 -17.54
C ARG A 3 23.48 11.51 -16.85
N THR A 4 23.07 10.45 -17.55
CA THR A 4 22.24 9.38 -16.96
C THR A 4 22.95 8.68 -15.80
N ASP A 5 24.22 8.31 -15.98
CA ASP A 5 25.04 7.70 -14.92
C ASP A 5 25.20 8.63 -13.73
N ARG A 6 25.40 9.93 -13.99
CA ARG A 6 25.52 10.95 -12.94
C ARG A 6 24.22 11.13 -12.15
N LEU A 7 23.07 11.13 -12.82
CA LEU A 7 21.76 11.22 -12.17
C LEU A 7 21.53 10.03 -11.23
N TYR A 8 21.85 8.81 -11.69
CA TYR A 8 21.77 7.61 -10.85
C TYR A 8 22.72 7.71 -9.64
N ALA A 9 23.99 8.05 -9.89
CA ALA A 9 24.99 8.16 -8.84
C ALA A 9 24.67 9.26 -7.81
N LEU A 10 24.06 10.37 -8.23
CA LEU A 10 23.57 11.43 -7.35
C LEU A 10 22.52 10.91 -6.36
N VAL A 11 21.54 10.15 -6.86
CA VAL A 11 20.49 9.57 -6.00
C VAL A 11 21.08 8.58 -5.00
N GLU A 12 21.97 7.70 -5.45
CA GLU A 12 22.62 6.71 -4.57
C GLU A 12 23.51 7.37 -3.51
N GLU A 13 24.27 8.40 -3.87
CA GLU A 13 25.06 9.17 -2.90
C GLU A 13 24.17 9.79 -1.81
N LEU A 14 23.09 10.47 -2.21
CA LEU A 14 22.15 11.08 -1.27
C LEU A 14 21.43 10.03 -0.41
N ARG A 15 21.09 8.86 -0.97
CA ARG A 15 20.50 7.74 -0.22
C ARG A 15 21.45 7.16 0.83
N ALA A 16 22.72 6.98 0.46
CA ALA A 16 23.73 6.39 1.33
C ALA A 16 23.95 7.22 2.60
N VAL A 17 23.91 8.55 2.48
CA VAL A 17 24.20 9.47 3.60
C VAL A 17 22.96 10.02 4.31
N SER A 18 21.77 9.86 3.73
CA SER A 18 20.50 10.29 4.33
C SER A 18 20.37 9.80 5.80
N PRO A 19 19.87 10.63 6.75
CA PRO A 19 19.26 11.96 6.56
C PRO A 19 20.27 13.11 6.49
N ARG A 20 21.58 12.84 6.40
CA ARG A 20 22.59 13.92 6.34
C ARG A 20 22.57 14.61 4.97
N PRO A 21 22.58 15.95 4.90
CA PRO A 21 22.59 16.68 3.64
C PRO A 21 23.96 16.66 2.95
N ARG A 22 23.95 16.78 1.62
CA ARG A 22 25.14 17.13 0.81
C ARG A 22 24.93 18.45 0.09
N SER A 23 25.85 19.39 0.24
CA SER A 23 25.76 20.67 -0.47
C SER A 23 26.00 20.50 -1.97
N ALA A 24 25.45 21.42 -2.77
CA ALA A 24 25.69 21.46 -4.22
C ALA A 24 27.19 21.47 -4.55
N ARG A 25 27.97 22.21 -3.77
CA ARG A 25 29.43 22.29 -3.90
C ARG A 25 30.11 20.95 -3.65
N TRP A 26 29.74 20.24 -2.59
CA TRP A 26 30.33 18.94 -2.29
C TRP A 26 30.03 17.91 -3.37
N LEU A 27 28.79 17.88 -3.87
CA LEU A 27 28.38 17.01 -4.97
C LEU A 27 29.12 17.39 -6.26
N ALA A 28 29.30 18.68 -6.53
CA ALA A 28 30.03 19.19 -7.69
C ALA A 28 31.49 18.73 -7.68
N GLU A 29 32.16 18.84 -6.53
CA GLU A 29 33.53 18.35 -6.32
C GLU A 29 33.60 16.83 -6.52
N ARG A 30 32.66 16.06 -5.96
CA ARG A 30 32.66 14.60 -6.06
C ARG A 30 32.38 14.06 -7.46
N PHE A 31 31.48 14.70 -8.20
CA PHE A 31 31.09 14.27 -9.55
C PHE A 31 31.86 15.00 -10.66
N GLU A 32 32.85 15.83 -10.30
CA GLU A 32 33.70 16.60 -11.21
C GLU A 32 32.90 17.45 -12.21
N VAL A 33 31.86 18.14 -11.70
CA VAL A 33 30.99 19.03 -12.48
C VAL A 33 30.79 20.36 -11.77
N SER A 34 30.17 21.34 -12.43
CA SER A 34 29.84 22.61 -11.78
C SER A 34 28.66 22.47 -10.79
N ALA A 35 28.60 23.34 -9.78
CA ALA A 35 27.43 23.43 -8.88
C ALA A 35 26.13 23.68 -9.65
N ARG A 36 26.17 24.51 -10.71
CA ARG A 36 25.04 24.75 -11.61
C ARG A 36 24.57 23.46 -12.32
N THR A 37 25.49 22.56 -12.65
CA THR A 37 25.16 21.24 -13.22
C THR A 37 24.45 20.37 -12.20
N ILE A 38 24.94 20.34 -10.95
CA ILE A 38 24.29 19.62 -9.85
C ILE A 38 22.87 20.16 -9.62
N GLU A 39 22.70 21.47 -9.47
CA GLU A 39 21.39 22.10 -9.26
C GLU A 39 20.40 21.73 -10.37
N ARG A 40 20.85 21.77 -11.62
CA ARG A 40 20.02 21.37 -12.78
C ARG A 40 19.68 19.88 -12.77
N ASP A 41 20.61 19.02 -12.37
CA ASP A 41 20.38 17.58 -12.28
C ASP A 41 19.46 17.22 -11.11
N ILE A 42 19.60 17.89 -9.96
CA ILE A 42 18.66 17.78 -8.83
C ILE A 42 17.26 18.23 -9.23
N ALA A 43 17.12 19.37 -9.92
CA ALA A 43 15.83 19.84 -10.42
C ALA A 43 15.19 18.83 -11.40
N ALA A 44 15.99 18.20 -12.25
CA ALA A 44 15.50 17.14 -13.14
C ALA A 44 15.04 15.89 -12.37
N LEU A 45 15.78 15.48 -11.33
CA LEU A 45 15.40 14.36 -10.46
C LEU A 45 14.12 14.63 -9.67
N GLN A 46 13.96 15.86 -9.16
CA GLN A 46 12.74 16.30 -8.49
C GLN A 46 11.54 16.29 -9.45
N ALA A 47 11.73 16.80 -10.67
CA ALA A 47 10.70 16.77 -11.70
C ALA A 47 10.31 15.34 -12.11
N SER A 48 11.23 14.37 -12.02
CA SER A 48 10.95 12.94 -12.22
C SER A 48 10.40 12.23 -10.99
N GLY A 49 10.12 12.94 -9.90
CA GLY A 49 9.49 12.39 -8.69
C GLY A 49 10.45 11.74 -7.69
N VAL A 50 11.77 11.96 -7.81
CA VAL A 50 12.71 11.56 -6.75
C VAL A 50 12.51 12.51 -5.56
N PRO A 51 12.27 12.01 -4.34
CA PRO A 51 11.94 12.84 -3.19
C PRO A 51 13.21 13.47 -2.60
N ILE A 52 13.78 14.42 -3.35
CA ILE A 52 14.91 15.26 -2.94
C ILE A 52 14.37 16.60 -2.46
N TRP A 53 14.78 17.08 -1.30
CA TRP A 53 14.55 18.46 -0.87
C TRP A 53 15.85 19.11 -0.43
N ALA A 54 15.84 20.45 -0.42
CA ALA A 54 16.92 21.24 0.12
C ALA A 54 16.67 21.52 1.61
N GLN A 55 17.64 21.21 2.45
CA GLN A 55 17.70 21.65 3.82
C GLN A 55 18.46 22.98 3.86
N PRO A 56 17.83 24.10 4.29
CA PRO A 56 18.48 25.41 4.37
C PRO A 56 19.50 25.50 5.52
N GLY A 57 20.40 26.49 5.44
CA GLY A 57 21.38 26.80 6.48
C GLY A 57 22.84 26.59 6.05
N ARG A 58 23.79 27.04 6.88
CA ARG A 58 25.24 27.04 6.57
C ARG A 58 25.82 25.64 6.34
N THR A 59 25.25 24.63 6.99
CA THR A 59 25.57 23.20 6.83
C THR A 59 24.49 22.44 6.06
N GLY A 60 23.62 23.17 5.36
CA GLY A 60 22.51 22.63 4.57
C GLY A 60 22.95 22.02 3.25
N GLY A 61 21.98 21.51 2.50
CA GLY A 61 22.21 20.82 1.23
C GLY A 61 21.02 19.95 0.85
N TYR A 62 21.21 19.09 -0.14
CA TYR A 62 20.18 18.18 -0.62
C TYR A 62 20.13 16.90 0.22
N VAL A 63 18.92 16.41 0.47
CA VAL A 63 18.62 15.16 1.18
C VAL A 63 17.60 14.37 0.37
N VAL A 64 17.74 13.04 0.33
CA VAL A 64 16.72 12.12 -0.21
C VAL A 64 15.94 11.51 0.95
N ASP A 65 14.62 11.38 0.78
CA ASP A 65 13.76 10.77 1.78
C ASP A 65 13.93 9.25 1.76
N ARG A 66 14.46 8.70 2.85
CA ARG A 66 14.47 7.25 3.05
C ARG A 66 13.07 6.70 3.28
N ALA A 67 12.14 7.48 3.83
CA ALA A 67 10.76 7.04 4.05
C ALA A 67 9.95 6.95 2.74
N HIS A 68 10.37 7.65 1.68
CA HIS A 68 9.67 7.66 0.38
C HIS A 68 10.45 6.96 -0.75
N THR A 69 11.58 6.32 -0.45
CA THR A 69 12.28 5.45 -1.40
C THR A 69 12.62 4.12 -0.76
N LEU A 70 12.09 3.02 -1.32
CA LEU A 70 12.61 1.69 -1.00
C LEU A 70 14.09 1.63 -1.40
N PRO A 71 14.98 1.09 -0.55
CA PRO A 71 16.33 0.74 -0.98
C PRO A 71 16.27 -0.17 -2.22
N PRO A 72 17.32 -0.28 -3.04
CA PRO A 72 17.36 -1.24 -4.13
C PRO A 72 17.04 -2.66 -3.61
N VAL A 73 15.86 -3.18 -3.98
CA VAL A 73 15.45 -4.55 -3.68
C VAL A 73 15.70 -5.38 -4.92
N ASN A 74 16.62 -6.34 -4.83
CA ASN A 74 16.81 -7.32 -5.88
C ASN A 74 15.91 -8.52 -5.60
N LEU A 75 14.94 -8.75 -6.48
CA LEU A 75 14.07 -9.92 -6.43
C LEU A 75 14.55 -10.95 -7.44
N THR A 76 14.65 -12.19 -6.99
CA THR A 76 14.77 -13.35 -7.87
C THR A 76 13.41 -13.64 -8.53
N ALA A 77 13.44 -14.36 -9.64
CA ALA A 77 12.22 -14.83 -10.28
C ALA A 77 11.36 -15.72 -9.35
N GLY A 78 12.01 -16.53 -8.51
CA GLY A 78 11.33 -17.37 -7.51
C GLY A 78 10.59 -16.55 -6.46
N GLU A 79 11.23 -15.52 -5.89
CA GLU A 79 10.60 -14.62 -4.93
C GLU A 79 9.43 -13.85 -5.55
N ALA A 80 9.57 -13.40 -6.79
CA ALA A 80 8.49 -12.74 -7.53
C ALA A 80 7.26 -13.67 -7.69
N VAL A 81 7.48 -14.93 -8.07
CA VAL A 81 6.40 -15.93 -8.18
C VAL A 81 5.79 -16.26 -6.81
N ALA A 82 6.61 -16.41 -5.78
CA ALA A 82 6.12 -16.67 -4.42
C ALA A 82 5.22 -15.53 -3.92
N MET A 83 5.61 -14.28 -4.14
CA MET A 83 4.79 -13.11 -3.82
C MET A 83 3.53 -13.06 -4.68
N ALA A 84 3.61 -13.36 -5.98
CA ALA A 84 2.43 -13.42 -6.84
C ALA A 84 1.41 -14.44 -6.33
N VAL A 85 1.85 -15.63 -5.91
CA VAL A 85 0.99 -16.66 -5.30
C VAL A 85 0.38 -16.17 -3.98
N ALA A 86 1.18 -15.56 -3.11
CA ALA A 86 0.71 -15.04 -1.82
C ALA A 86 -0.34 -13.92 -2.01
N LEU A 87 -0.07 -12.97 -2.91
CA LEU A 87 -0.95 -11.84 -3.20
C LEU A 87 -2.22 -12.28 -3.95
N HIS A 88 -2.15 -13.32 -4.79
CA HIS A 88 -3.33 -13.88 -5.46
C HIS A 88 -4.36 -14.41 -4.44
N ARG A 89 -3.90 -14.96 -3.31
CA ARG A 89 -4.79 -15.41 -2.21
C ARG A 89 -5.55 -14.28 -1.53
N LEU A 90 -5.20 -13.02 -1.77
CA LEU A 90 -5.88 -11.85 -1.22
C LEU A 90 -7.05 -11.36 -2.08
N GLY A 91 -7.38 -12.01 -3.20
CA GLY A 91 -8.60 -11.62 -3.88
C GLY A 91 -9.82 -11.88 -2.99
N GLY A 92 -10.93 -11.17 -3.25
CA GLY A 92 -12.16 -11.30 -2.46
C GLY A 92 -12.02 -10.77 -1.03
N THR A 93 -10.84 -10.27 -0.67
CA THR A 93 -10.59 -9.50 0.54
C THR A 93 -10.64 -8.01 0.21
N PRO A 94 -10.79 -7.13 1.23
CA PRO A 94 -10.68 -5.68 1.05
C PRO A 94 -9.33 -5.22 0.46
N PHE A 95 -8.30 -6.07 0.50
CA PHE A 95 -6.92 -5.72 0.13
C PHE A 95 -6.55 -6.09 -1.31
N VAL A 96 -7.48 -6.64 -2.10
CA VAL A 96 -7.21 -7.12 -3.47
C VAL A 96 -6.60 -6.03 -4.38
N SER A 97 -7.10 -4.80 -4.29
CA SER A 97 -6.59 -3.67 -5.09
C SER A 97 -5.15 -3.32 -4.70
N ALA A 98 -4.89 -3.23 -3.39
CA ALA A 98 -3.57 -2.96 -2.85
C ALA A 98 -2.58 -4.10 -3.19
N ALA A 99 -3.03 -5.35 -3.13
CA ALA A 99 -2.24 -6.52 -3.50
C ALA A 99 -1.81 -6.47 -4.98
N GLY A 100 -2.73 -6.14 -5.89
CA GLY A 100 -2.40 -5.96 -7.30
C GLY A 100 -1.44 -4.79 -7.55
N ALA A 101 -1.61 -3.67 -6.84
CA ALA A 101 -0.69 -2.54 -6.92
C ALA A 101 0.71 -2.89 -6.39
N ALA A 102 0.79 -3.63 -5.29
CA ALA A 102 2.05 -4.10 -4.73
C ALA A 102 2.77 -5.03 -5.72
N LEU A 103 2.07 -6.01 -6.32
CA LEU A 103 2.67 -6.91 -7.31
C LEU A 103 3.24 -6.14 -8.51
N ARG A 104 2.52 -5.15 -9.05
CA ARG A 104 3.03 -4.31 -10.14
C ARG A 104 4.30 -3.56 -9.76
N LYS A 105 4.36 -3.01 -8.55
CA LYS A 105 5.56 -2.32 -8.03
C LYS A 105 6.75 -3.28 -7.89
N LEU A 106 6.50 -4.51 -7.41
CA LEU A 106 7.54 -5.54 -7.24
C LEU A 106 8.11 -6.00 -8.58
N ILE A 107 7.26 -6.19 -9.60
CA ILE A 107 7.73 -6.54 -10.96
C ILE A 107 8.46 -5.36 -11.60
N ALA A 108 8.01 -4.12 -11.38
CA ALA A 108 8.60 -2.93 -11.98
C ALA A 108 10.05 -2.64 -11.54
N VAL A 109 10.47 -3.16 -10.37
CA VAL A 109 11.86 -3.00 -9.89
C VAL A 109 12.81 -4.09 -10.40
N MET A 110 12.29 -5.13 -11.07
CA MET A 110 13.10 -6.22 -11.59
C MET A 110 13.72 -5.87 -12.95
N PRO A 111 14.95 -6.33 -13.24
CA PRO A 111 15.52 -6.27 -14.59
C PRO A 111 14.67 -7.08 -15.58
N ALA A 112 14.67 -6.68 -16.86
CA ALA A 112 13.86 -7.32 -17.91
C ALA A 112 14.07 -8.85 -18.01
N ALA A 113 15.31 -9.32 -17.85
CA ALA A 113 15.63 -10.75 -17.82
C ALA A 113 14.97 -11.48 -16.64
N GLY A 114 14.95 -10.84 -15.47
CA GLY A 114 14.28 -11.37 -14.28
C GLY A 114 12.76 -11.42 -14.42
N VAL A 115 12.16 -10.41 -15.06
CA VAL A 115 10.71 -10.39 -15.38
C VAL A 115 10.35 -11.53 -16.34
N ALA A 116 11.12 -11.72 -17.41
CA ALA A 116 10.91 -12.79 -18.37
C ALA A 116 10.98 -14.18 -17.70
N GLU A 117 11.97 -14.38 -16.82
CA GLU A 117 12.12 -15.61 -16.06
C GLU A 117 10.97 -15.83 -15.06
N ALA A 118 10.54 -14.77 -14.37
CA ALA A 118 9.39 -14.82 -13.47
C ALA A 118 8.10 -15.20 -14.21
N HIS A 119 7.86 -14.65 -15.41
CA HIS A 119 6.72 -15.04 -16.23
C HIS A 119 6.78 -16.51 -16.67
N ARG A 120 7.96 -16.98 -17.09
CA ARG A 120 8.17 -18.39 -17.46
C ARG A 120 7.88 -19.32 -16.28
N LEU A 121 8.35 -18.98 -15.09
CA LEU A 121 8.12 -19.76 -13.88
C LEU A 121 6.65 -19.70 -13.43
N ALA A 122 6.04 -18.51 -13.45
CA ALA A 122 4.62 -18.31 -13.12
C ALA A 122 3.69 -19.11 -14.05
N GLY A 123 4.03 -19.22 -15.35
CA GLY A 123 3.27 -20.01 -16.31
C GLY A 123 3.23 -21.52 -16.01
N ARG A 124 4.07 -22.00 -15.09
CA ARG A 124 4.09 -23.40 -14.61
C ARG A 124 3.33 -23.57 -13.29
N VAL A 125 2.77 -22.50 -12.73
CA VAL A 125 2.02 -22.52 -11.47
C VAL A 125 0.53 -22.46 -11.78
N HIS A 126 -0.19 -23.48 -11.34
CA HIS A 126 -1.66 -23.55 -11.46
C HIS A 126 -2.29 -23.50 -10.07
N LEU A 127 -3.34 -22.70 -9.94
CA LEU A 127 -4.07 -22.52 -8.68
C LEU A 127 -5.40 -23.26 -8.77
N ILE A 128 -5.72 -24.04 -7.74
CA ILE A 128 -6.94 -24.85 -7.66
C ILE A 128 -7.98 -24.10 -6.81
N GLY A 129 -9.22 -24.02 -7.30
CA GLY A 129 -10.37 -23.39 -6.64
C GLY A 129 -11.05 -22.35 -7.52
N ALA A 130 -12.32 -22.05 -7.22
CA ALA A 130 -12.94 -20.85 -7.77
C ALA A 130 -12.14 -19.66 -7.26
N GLY A 131 -11.68 -18.80 -8.17
CA GLY A 131 -11.00 -17.58 -7.82
C GLY A 131 -11.78 -16.80 -6.74
N PRO A 132 -11.10 -15.92 -6.04
CA PRO A 132 -11.59 -15.38 -4.79
C PRO A 132 -13.02 -14.81 -4.87
N ALA A 133 -13.79 -15.06 -3.80
CA ALA A 133 -15.20 -14.71 -3.67
C ALA A 133 -15.48 -13.22 -3.98
N THR A 134 -16.74 -12.91 -4.31
CA THR A 134 -17.28 -11.60 -4.68
C THR A 134 -16.42 -10.44 -4.15
N PRO A 135 -15.79 -9.64 -5.03
CA PRO A 135 -14.85 -8.60 -4.61
C PRO A 135 -15.48 -7.67 -3.58
N VAL A 136 -14.75 -7.40 -2.50
CA VAL A 136 -15.14 -6.33 -1.58
C VAL A 136 -15.10 -5.01 -2.35
N PRO A 137 -16.18 -4.20 -2.34
CA PRO A 137 -16.16 -2.91 -3.03
C PRO A 137 -15.02 -2.03 -2.50
N ALA A 138 -14.20 -1.48 -3.39
CA ALA A 138 -13.01 -0.68 -3.04
C ALA A 138 -13.33 0.47 -2.07
N ALA A 139 -14.51 1.09 -2.24
CA ALA A 139 -15.00 2.14 -1.36
C ALA A 139 -15.16 1.70 0.11
N VAL A 140 -15.35 0.42 0.41
CA VAL A 140 -15.32 -0.08 1.79
C VAL A 140 -13.88 -0.04 2.33
N ALA A 141 -12.91 -0.53 1.55
CA ALA A 141 -11.49 -0.55 1.91
C ALA A 141 -10.94 0.85 2.16
N ASP A 142 -11.24 1.78 1.25
CA ASP A 142 -10.77 3.16 1.33
C ASP A 142 -11.40 3.92 2.51
N ALA A 143 -12.67 3.64 2.82
CA ALA A 143 -13.37 4.35 3.89
C ALA A 143 -12.98 3.91 5.30
N VAL A 144 -12.63 2.63 5.50
CA VAL A 144 -12.03 2.17 6.76
C VAL A 144 -10.70 2.88 6.98
N ALA A 145 -9.85 2.95 5.94
CA ALA A 145 -8.57 3.66 6.01
C ALA A 145 -8.75 5.17 6.26
N ALA A 146 -9.74 5.79 5.62
CA ALA A 146 -10.04 7.21 5.76
C ALA A 146 -10.81 7.58 7.05
N ARG A 147 -11.21 6.60 7.87
CA ARG A 147 -12.05 6.78 9.07
C ARG A 147 -13.29 7.66 8.80
N ARG A 148 -14.09 7.33 7.78
CA ARG A 148 -15.34 8.06 7.46
C ARG A 148 -16.58 7.19 7.65
N VAL A 149 -17.69 7.80 8.05
CA VAL A 149 -19.00 7.12 8.13
C VAL A 149 -19.37 6.60 6.75
N LEU A 150 -19.95 5.41 6.70
CA LEU A 150 -20.37 4.75 5.47
C LEU A 150 -21.90 4.60 5.44
N ARG A 151 -22.53 5.01 4.34
CA ARG A 151 -23.88 4.59 4.00
C ARG A 151 -23.82 3.31 3.19
N LEU A 152 -24.34 2.22 3.76
CA LEU A 152 -24.41 0.91 3.13
C LEU A 152 -25.83 0.62 2.66
N ARG A 153 -25.98 0.10 1.44
CA ARG A 153 -27.13 -0.75 1.08
C ARG A 153 -26.72 -2.20 1.32
N TYR A 154 -27.38 -2.86 2.26
CA TYR A 154 -27.02 -4.18 2.75
C TYR A 154 -28.18 -5.16 2.61
N ALA A 155 -27.93 -6.26 1.90
CA ALA A 155 -28.85 -7.38 1.79
C ALA A 155 -28.62 -8.33 2.98
N ASP A 156 -29.63 -8.56 3.80
CA ASP A 156 -29.50 -9.48 4.93
C ASP A 156 -29.57 -10.96 4.50
N ARG A 157 -29.61 -11.89 5.47
CA ARG A 157 -29.68 -13.34 5.21
C ARG A 157 -30.95 -13.76 4.47
N THR A 158 -32.02 -12.98 4.57
CA THR A 158 -33.32 -13.22 3.95
C THR A 158 -33.46 -12.52 2.60
N GLY A 159 -32.42 -11.76 2.18
CA GLY A 159 -32.44 -10.98 0.94
C GLY A 159 -33.14 -9.63 1.10
N ALA A 160 -33.54 -9.24 2.31
CA ALA A 160 -34.14 -7.93 2.54
C ALA A 160 -33.06 -6.84 2.52
N ASP A 161 -33.29 -5.84 1.67
CA ASP A 161 -32.41 -4.68 1.54
C ASP A 161 -32.64 -3.71 2.70
N SER A 162 -31.54 -3.19 3.24
CA SER A 162 -31.57 -2.13 4.26
C SER A 162 -30.53 -1.08 3.98
N VAL A 163 -30.86 0.19 4.25
CA VAL A 163 -29.91 1.30 4.21
C VAL A 163 -29.44 1.59 5.63
N ARG A 164 -28.12 1.63 5.84
CA ARG A 164 -27.52 1.80 7.16
C ARG A 164 -26.35 2.75 7.09
N ASP A 165 -26.36 3.75 7.96
CA ASP A 165 -25.17 4.56 8.24
C ASP A 165 -24.38 3.86 9.35
N VAL A 166 -23.13 3.51 9.05
CA VAL A 166 -22.25 2.73 9.90
C VAL A 166 -20.90 3.40 10.04
N GLU A 167 -20.30 3.25 11.21
CA GLU A 167 -18.96 3.75 11.48
C GLU A 167 -17.96 2.59 11.37
N PRO A 168 -17.20 2.50 10.26
CA PRO A 168 -16.23 1.43 10.07
C PRO A 168 -15.14 1.45 11.15
N LEU A 169 -14.91 0.30 11.79
CA LEU A 169 -13.90 0.17 12.84
C LEU A 169 -12.79 -0.83 12.49
N GLY A 170 -13.04 -1.76 11.57
CA GLY A 170 -12.04 -2.71 11.11
C GLY A 170 -12.60 -3.84 10.27
N TYR A 171 -11.76 -4.84 10.01
CA TYR A 171 -12.14 -6.05 9.29
C TYR A 171 -11.91 -7.29 10.14
N LEU A 172 -12.79 -8.26 9.97
CA LEU A 172 -12.60 -9.62 10.45
C LEU A 172 -12.72 -10.56 9.25
N GLY A 173 -11.78 -11.47 9.07
CA GLY A 173 -11.76 -12.37 7.93
C GLY A 173 -11.33 -13.77 8.33
N ASN A 174 -11.90 -14.76 7.65
CA ASN A 174 -11.38 -16.12 7.60
C ASN A 174 -11.12 -16.48 6.12
N PRO A 175 -10.57 -17.66 5.80
CA PRO A 175 -10.25 -18.03 4.41
C PRO A 175 -11.43 -18.03 3.43
N THR A 176 -12.67 -18.02 3.94
CA THR A 176 -13.89 -18.10 3.13
C THR A 176 -14.71 -16.82 3.12
N HIS A 177 -14.67 -16.03 4.19
CA HIS A 177 -15.57 -14.87 4.38
C HIS A 177 -14.87 -13.71 5.06
N TRP A 178 -15.18 -12.49 4.59
CA TRP A 178 -14.75 -11.23 5.19
C TRP A 178 -15.94 -10.43 5.70
N TYR A 179 -15.71 -9.70 6.79
CA TYR A 179 -16.69 -8.92 7.51
C TYR A 179 -16.12 -7.53 7.79
N LEU A 180 -16.91 -6.51 7.49
CA LEU A 180 -16.71 -5.16 8.02
C LEU A 180 -17.26 -5.10 9.44
N VAL A 181 -16.42 -4.81 10.42
CA VAL A 181 -16.82 -4.52 11.79
C VAL A 181 -17.13 -3.02 11.87
N ALA A 182 -18.34 -2.67 12.26
CA ALA A 182 -18.77 -1.28 12.33
C ALA A 182 -19.83 -1.02 13.42
N TRP A 183 -19.87 0.20 13.96
CA TRP A 183 -20.99 0.66 14.78
C TRP A 183 -22.16 1.02 13.88
N CYS A 184 -23.30 0.34 14.03
CA CYS A 184 -24.49 0.61 13.24
C CYS A 184 -25.37 1.64 13.95
N ARG A 185 -25.49 2.85 13.40
CA ARG A 185 -26.27 3.94 14.02
C ARG A 185 -27.75 3.60 14.16
N LEU A 186 -28.31 2.91 13.17
CA LEU A 186 -29.72 2.47 13.20
C LEU A 186 -30.02 1.47 14.34
N ARG A 187 -29.02 0.70 14.77
CA ARG A 187 -29.18 -0.36 15.78
C ARG A 187 -28.45 -0.04 17.09
N ASP A 188 -27.88 1.15 17.16
CA ASP A 188 -27.07 1.65 18.27
C ASP A 188 -26.13 0.60 18.87
N GLY A 189 -25.31 -0.02 18.01
CA GLY A 189 -24.45 -1.11 18.46
C GLY A 189 -23.49 -1.64 17.41
N LEU A 190 -22.48 -2.38 17.86
CA LEU A 190 -21.51 -3.08 17.02
C LEU A 190 -22.15 -4.19 16.21
N ARG A 191 -21.82 -4.25 14.92
CA ARG A 191 -22.24 -5.33 14.02
C ARG A 191 -21.15 -5.68 13.01
N CYS A 192 -21.19 -6.94 12.58
CA CYS A 192 -20.34 -7.48 11.52
C CYS A 192 -21.17 -7.60 10.24
N PHE A 193 -20.76 -6.89 9.20
CA PHE A 193 -21.39 -6.90 7.89
C PHE A 193 -20.56 -7.75 6.94
N ARG A 194 -21.10 -8.89 6.47
CA ARG A 194 -20.42 -9.68 5.43
C ARG A 194 -20.20 -8.82 4.18
N THR A 195 -18.97 -8.76 3.70
CA THR A 195 -18.59 -7.86 2.60
C THR A 195 -19.22 -8.24 1.27
N ASP A 196 -19.49 -9.53 1.06
CA ASP A 196 -20.16 -10.07 -0.15
C ASP A 196 -21.66 -9.72 -0.24
N ARG A 197 -22.25 -9.20 0.84
CA ARG A 197 -23.66 -8.78 0.93
C ARG A 197 -23.86 -7.26 0.89
N ILE A 198 -22.76 -6.51 0.76
CA ILE A 198 -22.82 -5.06 0.58
C ILE A 198 -23.16 -4.80 -0.88
N VAL A 199 -24.39 -4.33 -1.12
CA VAL A 199 -24.90 -4.07 -2.47
C VAL A 199 -24.35 -2.74 -2.99
N SER A 200 -24.22 -1.74 -2.13
CA SER A 200 -23.50 -0.49 -2.43
C SER A 200 -22.98 0.17 -1.16
N VAL A 201 -21.96 1.02 -1.32
CA VAL A 201 -21.32 1.77 -0.24
C VAL A 201 -21.03 3.20 -0.72
N HIS A 202 -21.36 4.17 0.13
CA HIS A 202 -21.04 5.57 -0.12
C HIS A 202 -20.41 6.18 1.14
N PRO A 203 -19.18 6.71 1.07
CA PRO A 203 -18.59 7.44 2.19
C PRO A 203 -19.32 8.77 2.39
N LEU A 204 -19.60 9.11 3.64
CA LEU A 204 -20.13 10.40 4.06
C LEU A 204 -18.97 11.32 4.49
N SER A 205 -19.26 12.61 4.69
CA SER A 205 -18.27 13.60 5.13
C SER A 205 -17.87 13.45 6.60
N GLU A 206 -18.72 12.83 7.41
CA GLU A 206 -18.51 12.65 8.84
C GLU A 206 -17.34 11.71 9.15
N ALA A 207 -16.48 12.10 10.09
CA ALA A 207 -15.37 11.30 10.57
C ALA A 207 -15.80 10.32 11.66
N VAL A 208 -15.17 9.14 11.68
CA VAL A 208 -15.33 8.12 12.71
C VAL A 208 -14.32 8.39 13.82
N THR A 209 -14.80 8.74 15.01
CA THR A 209 -13.96 8.92 16.21
C THR A 209 -13.88 7.67 17.08
N ARG A 210 -14.84 6.75 16.94
CA ARG A 210 -14.88 5.47 17.66
C ARG A 210 -13.70 4.57 17.26
N GLU A 211 -13.25 3.76 18.21
CA GLU A 211 -12.17 2.79 18.02
C GLU A 211 -12.64 1.40 18.45
N LEU A 212 -12.20 0.36 17.73
CA LEU A 212 -12.46 -1.03 18.09
C LEU A 212 -11.54 -1.47 19.23
N ARG A 213 -12.10 -1.89 20.36
CA ARG A 213 -11.35 -2.45 21.48
C ARG A 213 -11.29 -3.98 21.38
N PRO A 214 -10.23 -4.65 21.90
CA PRO A 214 -10.11 -6.12 21.84
C PRO A 214 -11.29 -6.90 22.44
N GLY A 215 -12.00 -6.35 23.42
CA GLY A 215 -13.20 -6.95 24.03
C GLY A 215 -14.54 -6.56 23.41
N ASP A 216 -14.55 -5.71 22.38
CA ASP A 216 -15.77 -5.28 21.69
C ASP A 216 -16.33 -6.38 20.76
N LEU A 217 -15.45 -7.28 20.32
CA LEU A 217 -15.83 -8.47 19.59
C LEU A 217 -16.15 -9.55 20.60
N ASP A 218 -17.42 -9.99 20.67
CA ASP A 218 -17.84 -11.15 21.47
C ASP A 218 -17.34 -12.47 20.82
N ILE A 219 -16.03 -12.54 20.63
CA ILE A 219 -15.30 -13.64 20.01
C ILE A 219 -14.10 -13.92 20.93
N PRO A 220 -13.92 -15.15 21.44
CA PRO A 220 -12.80 -15.47 22.32
C PRO A 220 -11.46 -15.06 21.72
N GLU A 221 -10.63 -14.31 22.46
CA GLU A 221 -9.34 -13.77 21.98
C GLU A 221 -8.39 -14.87 21.46
N ARG A 222 -8.52 -16.13 21.92
CA ARG A 222 -7.74 -17.27 21.40
C ARG A 222 -8.01 -17.60 19.93
N VAL A 223 -9.11 -17.09 19.34
CA VAL A 223 -9.53 -17.34 17.96
C VAL A 223 -9.24 -16.14 17.03
N VAL A 224 -9.11 -14.93 17.59
CA VAL A 224 -8.86 -13.70 16.82
C VAL A 224 -7.44 -13.22 17.05
N ARG A 225 -6.60 -13.30 16.00
CA ARG A 225 -5.26 -12.72 16.03
C ARG A 225 -5.25 -11.40 15.28
N ARG A 226 -4.75 -10.35 15.92
CA ARG A 226 -4.47 -9.08 15.23
C ARG A 226 -3.35 -9.30 14.23
N LEU A 227 -3.47 -8.70 13.04
CA LEU A 227 -2.38 -8.69 12.07
C LEU A 227 -1.17 -7.95 12.70
N SER A 228 -0.05 -8.66 12.82
CA SER A 228 1.26 -8.06 13.11
C SER A 228 2.01 -7.86 11.80
N LEU A 229 2.73 -6.75 11.67
CA LEU A 229 3.59 -6.48 10.51
C LEU A 229 5.02 -7.02 10.68
N VAL A 230 5.29 -7.72 11.79
CA VAL A 230 6.52 -8.48 12.11
C VAL A 230 6.20 -9.56 13.13
#